data_AF-A0A7X6YBV0-F1
#
_entry.id   AF-A0A7X6YBV0-F1
#
_cell.length_a   1.000
_cell.length_b   1.000
_cell.length_c   1.000
_cell.angle_alpha   90.00
_cell.angle_beta   90.00
_cell.angle_gamma   90.00
#
_symmetry.space_group_name_H-M   'P 1'
#
loop_
_entity.id
_entity.type
_entity.pdbx_description
1 polymer ?
#
loop_
_entity_poly.entity_id
_entity_poly.type
_entity_poly.pdbx_seq_one_letter_code
_entity_poly.pdbx_strand_id
1 'polypeptide(L)'
;MKMLKTRKTDRRGFSMIEVLVASTILTVIVMMLGMLFQSTGLAWRTGVQRADTFMQVRGFFGAIQRDLSAAIDARDLPPALTGGRSQQFSSSTLKFFTLSGKGFDDSGNPYRALTYITYDLSGNRTEERLKAAGGWETVTYNVKTSADRQLNPNRPTATIEPFAPVYATGASSPDLPLYVNIRARVDSSGYTLEIGAASAGPDMTWDTKDDITTWMQRK
;
A
#
# COMPACT_ATOMS: atom_id res chain seq x y z
N MET A 1 6.85 -81.88 -26.76
CA MET A 1 6.19 -81.69 -25.44
C MET A 1 6.94 -80.57 -24.72
N LYS A 2 6.41 -79.33 -24.72
CA LYS A 2 7.06 -78.12 -24.17
C LYS A 2 6.39 -77.79 -22.83
N MET A 3 7.13 -77.90 -21.73
CA MET A 3 6.65 -77.53 -20.39
C MET A 3 6.57 -76.00 -20.29
N LEU A 4 5.35 -75.46 -20.19
CA LEU A 4 5.12 -74.06 -19.84
C LEU A 4 5.49 -73.85 -18.37
N LYS A 5 6.60 -73.17 -18.13
CA LYS A 5 7.04 -72.77 -16.78
C LYS A 5 6.20 -71.58 -16.34
N THR A 6 5.14 -71.82 -15.59
CA THR A 6 4.36 -70.77 -14.93
C THR A 6 5.25 -70.03 -13.93
N ARG A 7 5.53 -68.74 -14.19
CA ARG A 7 6.16 -67.85 -13.22
C ARG A 7 5.22 -67.72 -12.02
N LYS A 8 5.63 -68.22 -10.85
CA LYS A 8 5.02 -67.81 -9.57
C LYS A 8 5.21 -66.30 -9.45
N THR A 9 4.12 -65.55 -9.49
CA THR A 9 4.12 -64.17 -9.03
C THR A 9 4.15 -64.22 -7.51
N ASP A 10 5.27 -63.78 -6.93
CA ASP A 10 5.41 -63.60 -5.49
C ASP A 10 4.37 -62.57 -5.03
N ARG A 11 3.23 -63.05 -4.55
CA ARG A 11 2.24 -62.23 -3.84
C ARG A 11 2.77 -61.97 -2.43
N ARG A 12 3.73 -61.04 -2.31
CA ARG A 12 4.14 -60.48 -1.02
C ARG A 12 3.10 -59.43 -0.63
N GLY A 13 2.20 -59.79 0.27
CA GLY A 13 1.35 -58.81 0.95
C GLY A 13 2.17 -58.03 1.97
N PHE A 14 1.85 -56.75 2.15
CA PHE A 14 2.43 -55.95 3.23
C PHE A 14 1.95 -56.48 4.59
N SER A 15 2.86 -56.55 5.55
CA SER A 15 2.50 -56.88 6.93
C SER A 15 1.71 -55.74 7.57
N MET A 16 0.85 -56.05 8.56
CA MET A 16 0.10 -55.01 9.30
C MET A 16 1.02 -53.96 9.93
N ILE A 17 2.22 -54.36 10.39
CA ILE A 17 3.19 -53.42 10.98
C ILE A 17 3.76 -52.47 9.93
N GLU A 18 4.07 -52.92 8.72
CA GLU A 18 4.53 -52.04 7.64
C GLU A 18 3.45 -51.04 7.22
N VAL A 19 2.19 -51.47 7.17
CA VAL A 19 1.06 -50.56 6.86
C VAL A 19 0.87 -49.51 7.96
N LEU A 20 1.04 -49.90 9.23
CA LEU A 20 0.90 -48.99 10.37
C LEU A 20 2.08 -48.00 10.47
N VAL A 21 3.30 -48.46 10.18
CA VAL A 21 4.47 -47.58 10.09
C VAL A 21 4.35 -46.64 8.88
N ALA A 22 3.90 -47.14 7.73
CA ALA A 22 3.70 -46.31 6.54
C ALA A 22 2.62 -45.24 6.75
N SER A 23 1.51 -45.59 7.42
CA SER A 23 0.43 -44.62 7.71
C SER A 23 0.86 -43.57 8.74
N THR A 24 1.61 -43.95 9.77
CA THR A 24 2.14 -42.99 10.78
C THR A 24 3.18 -42.04 10.19
N ILE A 25 4.09 -42.53 9.34
CA ILE A 25 5.04 -41.66 8.64
C ILE A 25 4.28 -40.72 7.69
N LEU A 26 3.29 -41.23 6.97
CA LEU A 26 2.48 -40.43 6.05
C LEU A 26 1.73 -39.31 6.79
N THR A 27 1.10 -39.60 7.93
CA THR A 27 0.36 -38.57 8.70
C THR A 27 1.29 -37.48 9.20
N VAL A 28 2.49 -37.84 9.69
CA VAL A 28 3.49 -36.85 10.11
C VAL A 28 3.93 -35.97 8.94
N ILE A 29 4.21 -36.55 7.77
CA ILE A 29 4.59 -35.78 6.57
C ILE A 29 3.48 -34.83 6.14
N VAL A 30 2.22 -35.28 6.13
CA VAL A 30 1.07 -34.44 5.75
C VAL A 30 0.87 -33.29 6.72
N MET A 31 1.04 -33.52 8.03
CA MET A 31 1.00 -32.45 9.03
C MET A 31 2.10 -31.42 8.80
N MET A 32 3.34 -31.88 8.56
CA MET A 32 4.47 -30.98 8.28
C MET A 32 4.25 -30.16 7.00
N LEU A 33 3.75 -30.78 5.92
CA LEU A 33 3.41 -30.07 4.69
C LEU A 33 2.30 -29.04 4.91
N GLY A 34 1.27 -29.37 5.70
CA GLY A 34 0.22 -28.44 6.09
C GLY A 34 0.78 -27.19 6.77
N MET A 35 1.67 -27.38 7.75
CA MET A 35 2.32 -26.27 8.46
C MET A 35 3.20 -25.42 7.52
N LEU A 36 3.93 -26.05 6.59
CA LEU A 36 4.75 -25.34 5.60
C LEU A 36 3.93 -24.48 4.63
N PHE A 37 2.77 -24.98 4.17
CA PHE A 37 1.88 -24.19 3.32
C PHE A 37 1.29 -23.00 4.06
N GLN A 38 0.92 -23.19 5.33
CA GLN A 38 0.41 -22.11 6.17
C GLN A 38 1.47 -21.03 6.39
N SER A 39 2.70 -21.40 6.76
CA SER A 39 3.80 -20.44 6.99
C SER A 39 4.17 -19.68 5.71
N THR A 40 4.21 -20.38 4.57
CA THR A 40 4.50 -19.77 3.26
C THR A 40 3.39 -18.81 2.83
N GLY A 41 2.13 -19.19 3.05
CA GLY A 41 0.98 -18.35 2.75
C GLY A 41 0.96 -17.04 3.55
N LEU A 42 1.36 -17.09 4.82
CA LEU A 42 1.50 -15.89 5.66
C LEU A 42 2.63 -14.98 5.17
N ALA A 43 3.81 -15.54 4.94
CA ALA A 43 4.94 -14.78 4.43
C ALA A 43 4.61 -14.09 3.09
N TRP A 44 3.91 -14.79 2.19
CA TRP A 44 3.44 -14.22 0.92
C TRP A 44 2.47 -13.07 1.14
N ARG A 45 1.41 -13.25 1.95
CA ARG A 45 0.41 -12.21 2.20
C ARG A 45 1.02 -10.98 2.86
N THR A 46 1.89 -11.16 3.86
CA THR A 46 2.62 -10.06 4.49
C THR A 46 3.55 -9.35 3.50
N GLY A 47 4.20 -10.11 2.60
CA GLY A 47 5.02 -9.55 1.53
C GLY A 47 4.21 -8.66 0.58
N VAL A 48 3.06 -9.15 0.11
CA VAL A 48 2.13 -8.39 -0.76
C VAL A 48 1.61 -7.13 -0.04
N GLN A 49 1.21 -7.26 1.23
CA GLN A 49 0.76 -6.13 2.06
C GLN A 49 1.82 -5.02 2.18
N ARG A 50 3.09 -5.39 2.41
CA ARG A 50 4.20 -4.43 2.46
C ARG A 50 4.47 -3.79 1.10
N ALA A 51 4.45 -4.58 0.03
CA ALA A 51 4.64 -4.06 -1.32
C ALA A 51 3.55 -3.03 -1.69
N ASP A 52 2.29 -3.34 -1.38
CA ASP A 52 1.15 -2.46 -1.64
C ASP A 52 1.26 -1.12 -0.91
N THR A 53 1.68 -1.12 0.37
CA THR A 53 1.87 0.14 1.12
C THR A 53 3.04 0.96 0.60
N PHE A 54 4.16 0.31 0.26
CA PHE A 54 5.28 1.02 -0.37
C PHE A 54 4.89 1.66 -1.71
N MET A 55 4.03 1.01 -2.50
CA MET A 55 3.50 1.61 -3.72
C MET A 55 2.65 2.85 -3.43
N GLN A 56 1.81 2.85 -2.38
CA GLN A 56 1.02 4.03 -1.99
C GLN A 56 1.93 5.20 -1.61
N VAL A 57 2.90 4.95 -0.73
CA VAL A 57 3.84 5.98 -0.26
C VAL A 57 4.69 6.51 -1.41
N ARG A 58 5.20 5.63 -2.28
CA ARG A 58 5.99 6.01 -3.46
C ARG A 58 5.17 6.84 -4.45
N GLY A 59 3.91 6.46 -4.71
CA GLY A 59 3.02 7.20 -5.59
C GLY A 59 2.75 8.62 -5.07
N PHE A 60 2.43 8.72 -3.78
CA PHE A 60 2.20 9.99 -3.10
C PHE A 60 3.43 10.91 -3.12
N PHE A 61 4.59 10.42 -2.66
CA PHE A 61 5.82 11.22 -2.66
C PHE A 61 6.29 11.59 -4.06
N GLY A 62 6.20 10.66 -5.02
CA GLY A 62 6.57 10.94 -6.40
C GLY A 62 5.71 12.01 -7.04
N ALA A 63 4.40 12.03 -6.75
CA ALA A 63 3.49 13.07 -7.21
C ALA A 63 3.84 14.44 -6.59
N ILE A 64 3.93 14.51 -5.27
CA ILE A 64 4.22 15.78 -4.58
C ILE A 64 5.60 16.32 -4.96
N GLN A 65 6.62 15.46 -5.00
CA GLN A 65 7.98 15.88 -5.38
C GLN A 65 7.99 16.47 -6.79
N ARG A 66 7.33 15.82 -7.75
CA ARG A 66 7.23 16.32 -9.13
C ARG A 66 6.60 17.71 -9.16
N ASP A 67 5.50 17.90 -8.45
CA ASP A 67 4.76 19.15 -8.49
C ASP A 67 5.47 20.26 -7.72
N LEU A 68 5.97 19.98 -6.51
CA LEU A 68 6.77 20.95 -5.74
C LEU A 68 8.05 21.35 -6.47
N SER A 69 8.67 20.44 -7.24
CA SER A 69 9.86 20.78 -8.04
C SER A 69 9.58 21.76 -9.17
N ALA A 70 8.31 21.87 -9.58
CA ALA A 70 7.84 22.82 -10.58
C ALA A 70 7.06 23.99 -9.94
N ALA A 71 7.11 24.13 -8.62
CA ALA A 71 6.47 25.24 -7.92
C ALA A 71 7.13 26.56 -8.32
N ILE A 72 6.31 27.55 -8.61
CA ILE A 72 6.74 28.91 -8.95
C ILE A 72 6.32 29.87 -7.87
N ASP A 73 7.02 30.99 -7.71
CA ASP A 73 6.58 32.06 -6.83
C ASP A 73 5.44 32.82 -7.52
N ALA A 74 4.28 32.90 -6.88
CA ALA A 74 3.08 33.52 -7.43
C ALA A 74 2.76 34.89 -6.83
N ARG A 75 3.62 35.44 -5.96
CA ARG A 75 3.36 36.73 -5.28
C ARG A 75 3.21 37.88 -6.26
N ASP A 76 4.02 37.87 -7.31
CA ASP A 76 4.02 38.91 -8.34
C ASP A 76 3.11 38.58 -9.54
N LEU A 77 2.35 37.49 -9.48
CA LEU A 77 1.44 37.14 -10.57
C LEU A 77 0.19 38.04 -10.53
N PRO A 78 -0.24 38.57 -11.69
CA PRO A 78 -1.47 39.34 -11.80
C PRO A 78 -2.68 38.60 -11.22
N PRO A 79 -3.56 39.27 -10.43
CA PRO A 79 -4.77 38.66 -9.88
C PRO A 79 -5.69 38.02 -10.94
N ALA A 80 -5.67 38.57 -12.15
CA ALA A 80 -6.39 38.03 -13.30
C ALA A 80 -5.95 36.62 -13.68
N LEU A 81 -4.67 36.28 -13.49
CA LEU A 81 -4.12 34.95 -13.77
C LEU A 81 -4.28 33.99 -12.60
N THR A 82 -4.25 34.49 -11.36
CA THR A 82 -4.36 33.64 -10.15
C THR A 82 -5.82 33.38 -9.74
N GLY A 83 -6.78 34.09 -10.33
CA GLY A 83 -8.17 34.05 -9.90
C GLY A 83 -8.35 34.56 -8.47
N GLY A 84 -7.44 35.43 -8.00
CA GLY A 84 -7.40 35.93 -6.62
C GLY A 84 -6.89 34.93 -5.58
N ARG A 85 -6.38 33.76 -5.99
CA ARG A 85 -5.86 32.73 -5.08
C ARG A 85 -4.41 33.02 -4.70
N SER A 86 -4.05 32.68 -3.46
CA SER A 86 -2.69 32.78 -2.94
C SER A 86 -2.13 31.40 -2.62
N GLN A 87 -0.80 31.32 -2.52
CA GLN A 87 -0.13 30.11 -2.06
C GLN A 87 -0.32 29.93 -0.56
N GLN A 88 -0.40 28.67 -0.13
CA GLN A 88 -0.56 28.31 1.26
C GLN A 88 0.20 27.01 1.53
N PHE A 89 1.21 27.07 2.39
CA PHE A 89 1.87 25.86 2.88
C PHE A 89 1.56 25.73 4.37
N SER A 90 0.66 24.82 4.71
CA SER A 90 0.29 24.51 6.08
C SER A 90 0.62 23.05 6.41
N SER A 91 0.46 22.70 7.69
CA SER A 91 0.68 21.32 8.15
C SER A 91 -0.35 20.32 7.62
N SER A 92 -1.53 20.77 7.20
CA SER A 92 -2.60 19.91 6.70
C SER A 92 -2.81 20.00 5.19
N THR A 93 -2.32 21.06 4.55
CA THR A 93 -2.63 21.34 3.15
C THR A 93 -1.49 22.09 2.49
N LEU A 94 -1.11 21.66 1.29
CA LEU A 94 -0.19 22.40 0.43
C LEU A 94 -0.97 22.93 -0.76
N LYS A 95 -0.91 24.24 -0.97
CA LYS A 95 -1.53 24.93 -2.10
C LYS A 95 -0.49 25.80 -2.77
N PHE A 96 -0.20 25.53 -4.02
CA PHE A 96 0.85 26.27 -4.72
C PHE A 96 0.58 26.29 -6.22
N PHE A 97 1.22 27.24 -6.88
CA PHE A 97 1.18 27.33 -8.32
C PHE A 97 2.37 26.59 -8.91
N THR A 98 2.11 25.90 -10.00
CA THR A 98 3.13 25.30 -10.86
C THR A 98 2.95 25.81 -12.27
N LEU A 99 4.04 25.81 -13.02
CA LEU A 99 3.99 26.06 -14.44
C LEU A 99 4.15 24.72 -15.16
N SER A 100 3.04 24.13 -15.57
CA SER A 100 3.02 22.81 -16.22
C SER A 100 2.52 22.92 -17.66
N GLY A 101 3.17 22.19 -18.56
CA GLY A 101 2.73 22.15 -19.95
C GLY A 101 3.81 21.70 -20.93
N LYS A 102 3.47 20.70 -21.73
CA LYS A 102 3.98 20.50 -23.10
C LYS A 102 2.88 20.83 -24.13
N GLY A 103 1.89 21.63 -23.73
CA GLY A 103 0.64 21.79 -24.46
C GLY A 103 0.75 22.83 -25.56
N PHE A 104 -0.19 22.74 -26.49
CA PHE A 104 -0.52 23.82 -27.41
C PHE A 104 -1.87 24.42 -26.97
N ASP A 105 -2.11 25.70 -27.23
CA ASP A 105 -3.44 26.28 -27.13
C ASP A 105 -4.40 25.62 -28.15
N ASP A 106 -5.68 25.99 -28.12
CA ASP A 106 -6.68 25.50 -29.09
C ASP A 106 -6.34 25.86 -30.55
N SER A 107 -5.32 26.71 -30.75
CA SER A 107 -4.80 27.15 -32.05
C SER A 107 -3.46 26.51 -32.43
N GLY A 108 -2.92 25.58 -31.62
CA GLY A 108 -1.67 24.90 -31.92
C GLY A 108 -0.39 25.67 -31.56
N ASN A 109 -0.44 26.71 -30.70
CA ASN A 109 0.73 27.43 -30.21
C ASN A 109 1.22 26.93 -28.86
N PRO A 110 2.54 26.78 -28.65
CA PRO A 110 3.08 26.24 -27.40
C PRO A 110 2.66 27.11 -26.21
N TYR A 111 1.92 26.50 -25.29
CA TYR A 111 1.32 27.16 -24.13
C TYR A 111 1.76 26.46 -22.85
N ARG A 112 2.33 27.24 -21.93
CA ARG A 112 2.56 26.81 -20.55
C ARG A 112 1.38 27.27 -19.72
N ALA A 113 0.65 26.29 -19.16
CA ALA A 113 -0.50 26.61 -18.35
C ALA A 113 -0.06 26.88 -16.91
N LEU A 114 -0.61 27.93 -16.33
CA LEU A 114 -0.58 28.10 -14.88
C LEU A 114 -1.51 27.07 -14.26
N THR A 115 -0.97 26.28 -13.34
CA THR A 115 -1.71 25.19 -12.71
C THR A 115 -1.63 25.35 -11.20
N TYR A 116 -2.79 25.49 -10.56
CA TYR A 116 -2.91 25.59 -9.12
C TYR A 116 -3.18 24.21 -8.54
N ILE A 117 -2.29 23.76 -7.66
CA ILE A 117 -2.30 22.40 -7.12
C ILE A 117 -2.59 22.46 -5.64
N THR A 118 -3.52 21.62 -5.20
CA THR A 118 -3.86 21.44 -3.78
C THR A 118 -3.65 20.00 -3.36
N TYR A 119 -2.93 19.79 -2.27
CA TYR A 119 -2.74 18.49 -1.61
C TYR A 119 -3.29 18.50 -0.19
N ASP A 120 -3.88 17.39 0.23
CA ASP A 120 -4.27 17.15 1.62
C ASP A 120 -3.60 15.90 2.23
N LEU A 121 -3.80 15.71 3.53
CA LEU A 121 -3.28 14.53 4.26
C LEU A 121 -4.01 13.22 3.91
N SER A 122 -5.18 13.30 3.29
CA SER A 122 -5.92 12.13 2.80
C SER A 122 -5.34 11.59 1.49
N GLY A 123 -4.37 12.31 0.89
CA GLY A 123 -3.76 11.96 -0.38
C GLY A 123 -4.56 12.43 -1.58
N ASN A 124 -5.52 13.34 -1.40
CA ASN A 124 -6.19 13.98 -2.52
C ASN A 124 -5.27 15.02 -3.13
N ARG A 125 -5.25 15.03 -4.47
CA ARG A 125 -4.60 16.02 -5.30
C ARG A 125 -5.66 16.65 -6.19
N THR A 126 -5.86 17.95 -6.03
CA THR A 126 -6.70 18.75 -6.91
C THR A 126 -5.80 19.58 -7.80
N GLU A 127 -5.99 19.45 -9.11
CA GLU A 127 -5.35 20.24 -10.13
C GLU A 127 -6.35 21.20 -10.72
N GLU A 128 -6.06 22.48 -10.67
CA GLU A 128 -6.82 23.50 -11.38
C GLU A 128 -5.93 24.12 -12.43
N ARG A 129 -6.22 23.89 -13.72
CA ARG A 129 -5.39 24.36 -14.83
C ARG A 129 -6.06 25.54 -15.54
N LEU A 130 -5.30 26.62 -15.74
CA LEU A 130 -5.77 27.79 -16.48
C LEU A 130 -5.78 27.48 -18.00
N LYS A 131 -6.96 27.57 -18.62
CA LYS A 131 -7.13 27.38 -20.07
C LYS A 131 -6.62 28.58 -20.84
N ALA A 132 -6.17 28.37 -22.08
CA ALA A 132 -5.71 29.44 -22.96
C ALA A 132 -6.81 30.48 -23.27
N ALA A 133 -8.06 30.02 -23.43
CA ALA A 133 -9.23 30.88 -23.62
C ALA A 133 -9.74 31.56 -22.32
N GLY A 134 -9.04 31.38 -21.19
CA GLY A 134 -9.47 31.80 -19.88
C GLY A 134 -10.35 30.76 -19.16
N GLY A 135 -10.49 30.94 -17.84
CA GLY A 135 -11.19 29.99 -16.97
C GLY A 135 -10.31 28.83 -16.51
N TRP A 136 -10.75 28.16 -15.44
CA TRP A 136 -10.02 27.08 -14.79
C TRP A 136 -10.70 25.74 -15.03
N GLU A 137 -9.90 24.73 -15.35
CA GLU A 137 -10.32 23.33 -15.40
C GLU A 137 -9.89 22.62 -14.14
N THR A 138 -10.82 22.01 -13.41
CA THR A 138 -10.54 21.31 -12.16
C THR A 138 -10.59 19.81 -12.33
N VAL A 139 -9.53 19.13 -11.91
CA VAL A 139 -9.44 17.66 -11.86
C VAL A 139 -8.98 17.24 -10.47
N THR A 140 -9.76 16.40 -9.81
CA THR A 140 -9.43 15.89 -8.46
C THR A 140 -9.25 14.39 -8.52
N TYR A 141 -8.17 13.90 -7.94
CA TYR A 141 -7.92 12.47 -7.80
C TYR A 141 -7.12 12.16 -6.55
N ASN A 142 -7.23 10.94 -6.04
CA ASN A 142 -6.45 10.50 -4.90
C ASN A 142 -5.16 9.82 -5.38
N VAL A 143 -4.01 10.40 -5.06
CA VAL A 143 -2.68 9.90 -5.42
C VAL A 143 -2.20 8.76 -4.51
N LYS A 144 -2.82 8.59 -3.35
CA LYS A 144 -2.49 7.56 -2.36
C LYS A 144 -3.23 6.24 -2.65
N THR A 145 -4.49 6.31 -3.05
CA THR A 145 -5.36 5.13 -3.23
C THR A 145 -6.19 5.21 -4.50
N SER A 146 -6.25 4.12 -5.26
CA SER A 146 -7.32 3.92 -6.25
C SER A 146 -8.66 3.68 -5.54
N ALA A 147 -9.78 4.02 -6.20
CA ALA A 147 -11.13 3.87 -5.66
C ALA A 147 -11.42 2.44 -5.14
N ASP A 148 -10.91 1.42 -5.82
CA ASP A 148 -11.06 0.01 -5.43
C ASP A 148 -10.41 -0.34 -4.07
N ARG A 149 -9.46 0.47 -3.58
CA ARG A 149 -8.74 0.20 -2.32
C ARG A 149 -9.44 0.76 -1.08
N GLN A 150 -10.27 1.80 -1.20
CA GLN A 150 -10.97 2.40 -0.06
C GLN A 150 -12.02 1.46 0.55
N LEU A 151 -12.45 0.44 -0.20
CA LEU A 151 -13.54 -0.46 0.19
C LEU A 151 -13.10 -1.67 1.03
N ASN A 152 -11.80 -1.89 1.25
CA ASN A 152 -11.32 -3.09 1.96
C ASN A 152 -10.60 -2.75 3.28
N PRO A 153 -11.27 -2.86 4.44
CA PRO A 153 -10.71 -2.51 5.74
C PRO A 153 -9.53 -3.41 6.17
N ASN A 154 -9.32 -4.55 5.49
CA ASN A 154 -8.24 -5.49 5.79
C ASN A 154 -6.95 -5.22 5.01
N ARG A 155 -6.88 -4.13 4.23
CA ARG A 155 -5.66 -3.76 3.52
C ARG A 155 -4.88 -2.71 4.33
N PRO A 156 -3.55 -2.87 4.41
CA PRO A 156 -2.72 -1.90 5.11
C PRO A 156 -2.75 -0.55 4.41
N THR A 157 -2.76 0.53 5.19
CA THR A 157 -2.88 1.89 4.68
C THR A 157 -1.72 2.76 5.17
N ALA A 158 -1.24 3.66 4.30
CA ALA A 158 -0.21 4.61 4.68
C ALA A 158 -0.85 5.92 5.18
N THR A 159 -0.65 6.28 6.43
CA THR A 159 -1.07 7.57 6.98
C THR A 159 -0.02 8.63 6.64
N ILE A 160 -0.42 9.75 6.05
CA ILE A 160 0.50 10.87 5.79
C ILE A 160 0.59 11.71 7.06
N GLU A 161 1.81 11.95 7.52
CA GLU A 161 2.04 12.84 8.66
C GLU A 161 1.94 14.30 8.22
N PRO A 162 1.67 15.24 9.15
CA PRO A 162 1.54 16.65 8.81
C PRO A 162 2.76 17.18 8.04
N PHE A 163 2.50 18.01 7.02
CA PHE A 163 3.55 18.64 6.25
C PHE A 163 4.35 19.61 7.13
N ALA A 164 5.66 19.67 6.92
CA ALA A 164 6.52 20.61 7.64
C ALA A 164 7.32 21.45 6.63
N PRO A 165 6.72 22.54 6.10
CA PRO A 165 7.44 23.50 5.26
C PRO A 165 8.49 24.24 6.09
N VAL A 166 9.70 24.38 5.55
CA VAL A 166 10.80 25.11 6.17
C VAL A 166 11.15 26.31 5.32
N TYR A 167 11.20 27.47 5.96
CA TYR A 167 11.39 28.77 5.32
C TYR A 167 12.78 29.33 5.59
N ALA A 168 13.24 30.21 4.70
CA ALA A 168 14.36 31.08 4.98
C ALA A 168 14.01 32.04 6.13
N THR A 169 15.03 32.56 6.82
CA THR A 169 14.83 33.51 7.91
C THR A 169 14.04 34.73 7.43
N GLY A 170 12.91 35.00 8.08
CA GLY A 170 12.01 36.11 7.74
C GLY A 170 10.98 35.82 6.64
N ALA A 171 11.02 34.64 6.03
CA ALA A 171 10.01 34.18 5.07
C ALA A 171 8.93 33.33 5.76
N SER A 172 7.70 33.42 5.26
CA SER A 172 6.58 32.60 5.71
C SER A 172 5.53 32.48 4.63
N SER A 173 4.57 31.54 4.76
CA SER A 173 3.45 31.44 3.80
C SER A 173 2.79 32.82 3.60
N PRO A 174 2.64 33.32 2.36
CA PRO A 174 2.57 32.59 1.08
C PRO A 174 3.92 32.41 0.34
N ASP A 175 5.05 32.73 0.95
CA ASP A 175 6.36 32.54 0.32
C ASP A 175 6.60 31.07 -0.04
N LEU A 176 7.48 30.82 -1.02
CA LEU A 176 7.95 29.47 -1.28
C LEU A 176 8.87 29.00 -0.15
N PRO A 177 8.64 27.81 0.44
CA PRO A 177 9.56 27.22 1.39
C PRO A 177 10.85 26.79 0.69
N LEU A 178 11.96 26.76 1.44
CA LEU A 178 13.24 26.21 0.96
C LEU A 178 13.11 24.71 0.66
N TYR A 179 12.40 24.00 1.54
CA TYR A 179 12.05 22.59 1.37
C TYR A 179 10.83 22.26 2.22
N VAL A 180 10.13 21.18 1.86
CA VAL A 180 9.00 20.66 2.64
C VAL A 180 9.37 19.26 3.11
N ASN A 181 9.35 19.06 4.42
CA ASN A 181 9.47 17.73 5.00
C ASN A 181 8.12 17.02 4.90
N ILE A 182 8.12 15.89 4.21
CA ILE A 182 6.95 15.04 4.05
C ILE A 182 7.29 13.69 4.65
N ARG A 183 6.41 13.20 5.53
CA ARG A 183 6.58 11.92 6.21
C ARG A 183 5.30 11.11 6.05
N ALA A 184 5.46 9.80 6.04
CA ALA A 184 4.35 8.87 6.02
C ALA A 184 4.63 7.76 7.03
N ARG A 185 3.59 7.40 7.77
CA ARG A 185 3.56 6.24 8.64
C ARG A 185 2.79 5.14 7.95
N VAL A 186 3.33 3.93 7.97
CA VAL A 186 2.61 2.77 7.45
C VAL A 186 1.98 2.06 8.63
N ASP A 187 0.65 2.17 8.73
CA ASP A 187 -0.12 1.46 9.73
C ASP A 187 -0.65 0.19 9.06
N SER A 188 -0.08 -0.95 9.44
CA SER A 188 -0.60 -2.25 9.00
C SER A 188 -1.85 -2.58 9.79
N SER A 189 -3.00 -2.03 9.36
CA SER A 189 -4.30 -2.42 9.86
C SER A 189 -4.87 -3.60 9.05
N GLY A 190 -5.40 -4.57 9.76
CA GLY A 190 -5.95 -5.80 9.22
C GLY A 190 -5.58 -6.94 10.14
N TYR A 191 -6.42 -7.97 10.17
CA TYR A 191 -6.01 -9.24 10.75
C TYR A 191 -4.76 -9.69 9.98
N THR A 192 -3.58 -9.54 10.57
CA THR A 192 -2.63 -10.63 10.49
C THR A 192 -3.44 -11.81 10.98
N LEU A 193 -3.97 -12.59 10.04
CA LEU A 193 -4.53 -13.90 10.36
C LEU A 193 -3.33 -14.64 10.91
N GLU A 194 -3.06 -14.49 12.20
CA GLU A 194 -2.25 -15.43 12.92
C GLU A 194 -2.96 -16.75 12.67
N ILE A 195 -2.36 -17.58 11.79
CA ILE A 195 -2.86 -18.93 11.60
C ILE A 195 -2.51 -19.62 12.90
N GLY A 196 -3.52 -19.63 13.75
CA GLY A 196 -3.46 -20.18 15.05
C GLY A 196 -3.83 -21.64 15.01
N ALA A 197 -2.89 -22.53 15.29
CA ALA A 197 -3.23 -23.82 15.88
C ALA A 197 -3.53 -23.60 17.36
N ALA A 198 -4.69 -24.08 17.80
CA ALA A 198 -5.06 -24.17 19.20
C ALA A 198 -5.47 -25.60 19.53
N SER A 199 -5.10 -26.05 20.72
CA SER A 199 -5.50 -27.33 21.28
C SER A 199 -6.04 -27.09 22.68
N ALA A 200 -7.27 -27.53 22.95
CA ALA A 200 -7.97 -27.43 24.23
C ALA A 200 -7.41 -28.40 25.30
N GLY A 201 -6.11 -28.70 25.22
CA GLY A 201 -5.45 -29.70 26.06
C GLY A 201 -6.16 -31.06 26.19
N PRO A 202 -5.77 -31.87 27.19
CA PRO A 202 -6.47 -33.10 27.55
C PRO A 202 -7.86 -32.89 28.17
N ASP A 203 -8.15 -31.71 28.74
CA ASP A 203 -9.42 -31.43 29.41
C ASP A 203 -10.56 -31.05 28.43
N MET A 204 -10.22 -30.78 27.17
CA MET A 204 -11.12 -30.37 26.08
C MET A 204 -11.88 -29.07 26.37
N THR A 205 -11.44 -28.29 27.34
CA THR A 205 -12.06 -27.02 27.72
C THR A 205 -11.16 -25.87 27.36
N TRP A 206 -11.68 -24.95 26.55
CA TRP A 206 -10.95 -23.73 26.20
C TRP A 206 -10.83 -22.77 27.40
N ASP A 207 -9.79 -21.95 27.37
CA ASP A 207 -9.36 -20.98 28.37
C ASP A 207 -8.85 -21.59 29.69
N THR A 208 -8.28 -22.79 29.63
CA THR A 208 -7.62 -23.47 30.75
C THR A 208 -6.08 -23.44 30.61
N LYS A 209 -5.38 -23.87 31.66
CA LYS A 209 -3.92 -23.74 31.76
C LYS A 209 -3.16 -24.65 30.78
N ASP A 210 -3.79 -25.72 30.33
CA ASP A 210 -3.26 -26.73 29.42
C ASP A 210 -3.49 -26.42 27.94
N ASP A 211 -4.16 -25.30 27.64
CA ASP A 211 -4.33 -24.82 26.29
C ASP A 211 -2.98 -24.49 25.63
N ILE A 212 -2.78 -25.06 24.45
CA ILE A 212 -1.66 -24.70 23.58
C ILE A 212 -2.23 -23.85 22.48
N THR A 213 -1.97 -22.54 22.53
CA THR A 213 -2.23 -21.61 21.44
C THR A 213 -0.90 -21.19 20.82
N THR A 214 -0.90 -21.04 19.50
CA THR A 214 0.29 -20.62 18.73
C THR A 214 0.36 -19.10 18.56
N TRP A 215 -0.62 -18.36 19.10
CA TRP A 215 -0.64 -16.91 19.09
C TRP A 215 -0.57 -16.33 20.50
N MET A 216 0.00 -15.13 20.62
CA MET A 216 -0.03 -14.40 21.89
C MET A 216 -1.39 -13.74 22.06
N GLN A 217 -2.14 -14.11 23.09
CA GLN A 217 -3.29 -13.32 23.54
C GLN A 217 -2.76 -11.93 23.97
N ARG A 218 -3.14 -10.88 23.23
CA ARG A 218 -2.94 -9.50 23.70
C ARG A 218 -3.77 -9.30 24.97
N LYS A 219 -3.10 -9.06 26.09
CA LYS A 219 -3.72 -8.52 27.30
C LYS A 219 -4.18 -7.08 27.09
#